data_AF-A0A7K3A6A5-F1
#
_entry.id   AF-A0A7K3A6A5-F1
#
_cell.length_a   1.000
_cell.length_b   1.000
_cell.length_c   1.000
_cell.angle_alpha   90.00
_cell.angle_beta   90.00
_cell.angle_gamma   90.00
#
_symmetry.space_group_name_H-M   'P 1'
#
loop_
_entity.id
_entity.type
_entity.pdbx_description
1 polymer ?
#
loop_
_entity_poly.entity_id
_entity_poly.type
_entity_poly.pdbx_seq_one_letter_code
_entity_poly.pdbx_strand_id
1 'polypeptide(L)'
;MSELTQSNADDRSQQPEKCKAPNCSDSRIGRLDWCNRHYQRIRRNGDLEPRKTGPKPRLPMLKCARCALSFKGTARQATAQQDGRPVYCSRGCQKAANLVTLPCAACGADVVRRAVDVRNGRTFCNAECRNRASKPRTGATKECLQCGTDFYVIKALAETARYCSVPCKTAAARSRQVTRECDHCGEQYTRAPSTIGRFCSKPCEHAFRTGNGAGYINADGYRVISQGSGKSAKGEHRLVVERLLGRLLLPTETVHHVNGVRHDNRADGPLAMDERGRLRSGNLELWSHSHPRGQEIGPKLDHARSLLALYGTPEEQERYSEYTHVVTVEARDDAPQDD
;
A
#
# COMPACT_ATOMS: atom_id res chain seq x y z
N MET A 1 27.75 26.85 -16.07
CA MET A 1 28.65 26.60 -17.20
C MET A 1 28.74 25.09 -17.39
N SER A 2 27.63 24.46 -17.80
CA SER A 2 27.38 24.03 -19.19
C SER A 2 28.46 23.04 -19.66
N GLU A 3 28.35 21.78 -19.23
CA GLU A 3 27.70 20.68 -19.96
C GLU A 3 28.66 19.96 -20.91
N LEU A 4 29.19 18.85 -20.39
CA LEU A 4 29.68 17.71 -21.16
C LEU A 4 28.48 16.86 -21.55
N THR A 5 28.16 16.78 -22.84
CA THR A 5 27.65 15.56 -23.48
C THR A 5 27.78 15.69 -25.00
N GLN A 6 28.79 15.03 -25.56
CA GLN A 6 28.79 14.62 -26.96
C GLN A 6 27.97 13.34 -27.08
N SER A 7 26.85 13.40 -27.81
CA SER A 7 26.18 12.21 -28.32
C SER A 7 25.91 12.39 -29.81
N ASN A 8 26.61 11.56 -30.58
CA ASN A 8 26.38 11.18 -31.97
C ASN A 8 24.97 11.47 -32.51
N ALA A 9 24.87 12.33 -33.52
CA ALA A 9 23.79 12.30 -34.50
C ALA A 9 24.16 13.16 -35.72
N ASP A 10 24.96 12.63 -36.64
CA ASP A 10 24.93 13.12 -38.03
C ASP A 10 25.40 12.01 -38.98
N ASP A 11 24.47 11.11 -39.29
CA ASP A 11 24.40 10.47 -40.60
C ASP A 11 22.96 10.60 -41.12
N ARG A 12 22.55 11.86 -41.34
CA ARG A 12 21.36 12.21 -42.13
C ARG A 12 21.78 12.34 -43.60
N SER A 13 22.36 11.29 -44.16
CA SER A 13 22.63 11.22 -45.58
C SER A 13 21.36 10.76 -46.33
N GLN A 14 20.79 11.71 -47.08
CA GLN A 14 19.91 11.52 -48.25
C GLN A 14 18.52 10.89 -48.00
N GLN A 15 17.59 11.70 -47.49
CA GLN A 15 16.16 11.41 -47.72
C GLN A 15 15.83 11.69 -49.20
N PRO A 16 15.22 10.76 -49.93
CA PRO A 16 14.95 10.96 -51.35
C PRO A 16 13.94 12.08 -51.56
N GLU A 17 14.20 12.95 -52.54
CA GLU A 17 13.31 14.09 -52.84
C GLU A 17 12.10 13.69 -53.70
N LYS A 18 12.13 12.48 -54.31
CA LYS A 18 11.08 11.99 -55.20
C LYS A 18 10.78 10.51 -54.98
N CYS A 19 9.50 10.17 -55.16
CA CYS A 19 9.01 8.79 -55.08
C CYS A 19 9.80 7.85 -56.02
N LYS A 20 10.17 6.67 -55.53
CA LYS A 20 10.94 5.64 -56.25
C LYS A 20 10.25 5.05 -57.50
N ALA A 21 9.01 5.45 -57.80
CA ALA A 21 8.30 4.98 -59.00
C ALA A 21 8.80 5.71 -60.26
N PRO A 22 9.08 5.00 -61.37
CA PRO A 22 9.47 5.63 -62.62
C PRO A 22 8.40 6.63 -63.08
N ASN A 23 8.83 7.85 -63.43
CA ASN A 23 7.98 8.97 -63.86
C ASN A 23 6.96 9.47 -62.81
N CYS A 24 7.24 9.33 -61.52
CA CYS A 24 6.43 9.95 -60.46
C CYS A 24 7.05 11.25 -59.95
N SER A 25 6.33 12.37 -60.10
CA SER A 25 6.75 13.69 -59.62
C SER A 25 6.30 14.01 -58.18
N ASP A 26 5.70 13.05 -57.45
CA ASP A 26 5.21 13.28 -56.09
C ASP A 26 6.40 13.24 -55.10
N SER A 27 6.60 14.37 -54.41
CA SER A 27 7.65 14.58 -53.42
C SER A 27 7.22 14.23 -51.99
N ARG A 28 5.95 13.85 -51.77
CA ARG A 28 5.45 13.44 -50.44
C ARG A 28 5.68 11.96 -50.21
N ILE A 29 6.85 11.65 -49.68
CA ILE A 29 7.35 10.29 -49.51
C ILE A 29 7.11 9.77 -48.08
N GLY A 30 6.65 8.53 -47.97
CA GLY A 30 6.49 7.80 -46.70
C GLY A 30 7.64 6.81 -46.46
N ARG A 31 7.38 5.69 -45.78
CA ARG A 31 8.41 4.64 -45.58
C ARG A 31 8.84 4.00 -46.91
N LEU A 32 10.12 3.60 -46.99
CA LEU A 32 10.73 2.88 -48.13
C LEU A 32 10.76 3.70 -49.43
N ASP A 33 10.76 5.02 -49.34
CA ASP A 33 10.98 5.93 -50.46
C ASP A 33 9.85 5.95 -51.51
N TRP A 34 8.65 5.52 -51.11
CA TRP A 34 7.43 5.56 -51.93
C TRP A 34 6.45 6.63 -51.44
N CYS A 35 5.78 7.31 -52.36
CA CYS A 35 4.60 8.11 -52.00
C CYS A 35 3.47 7.20 -51.49
N ASN A 36 2.57 7.72 -50.64
CA ASN A 36 1.50 6.94 -50.01
C ASN A 36 0.67 6.13 -51.03
N ARG A 37 0.41 6.71 -52.22
CA ARG A 37 -0.31 6.03 -53.31
C ARG A 37 0.43 4.80 -53.84
N HIS A 38 1.73 4.87 -54.09
CA HIS A 38 2.52 3.74 -54.58
C HIS A 38 2.82 2.73 -53.49
N TYR A 39 3.08 3.20 -52.27
CA TYR A 39 3.23 2.32 -51.12
C TYR A 39 1.96 1.47 -50.89
N GLN A 40 0.77 2.08 -50.91
CA GLN A 40 -0.48 1.33 -50.79
C GLN A 40 -0.73 0.40 -51.98
N ARG A 41 -0.26 0.77 -53.18
CA ARG A 41 -0.42 -0.06 -54.38
C ARG A 41 0.45 -1.31 -54.31
N ILE A 42 1.75 -1.17 -54.02
CA ILE A 42 2.67 -2.28 -53.82
C ILE A 42 2.15 -3.17 -52.68
N ARG A 43 1.73 -2.58 -51.55
CA ARG A 43 1.22 -3.34 -50.40
C ARG A 43 -0.05 -4.16 -50.73
N ARG A 44 -0.96 -3.64 -51.56
CA ARG A 44 -2.22 -4.32 -51.89
C ARG A 44 -2.10 -5.28 -53.08
N ASN A 45 -1.27 -4.95 -54.06
CA ASN A 45 -1.26 -5.63 -55.36
C ASN A 45 0.07 -6.32 -55.69
N GLY A 46 1.15 -6.00 -54.98
CA GLY A 46 2.49 -6.52 -55.24
C GLY A 46 3.26 -5.82 -56.38
N ASP A 47 2.62 -4.93 -57.14
CA ASP A 47 3.18 -4.24 -58.30
C ASP A 47 2.89 -2.72 -58.30
N LEU A 48 3.57 -1.99 -59.20
CA LEU A 48 3.34 -0.56 -59.46
C LEU A 48 2.34 -0.32 -60.60
N GLU A 49 2.11 -1.34 -61.42
CA GLU A 49 1.33 -1.27 -62.64
C GLU A 49 -0.11 -0.80 -62.34
N PRO A 50 -0.58 0.29 -62.97
CA PRO A 50 -1.97 0.67 -62.90
C PRO A 50 -2.80 -0.39 -63.61
N ARG A 51 -3.49 -1.25 -62.86
CA ARG A 51 -4.53 -2.10 -63.45
C ARG A 51 -5.52 -1.20 -64.18
N LYS A 52 -5.69 -1.42 -65.49
CA LYS A 52 -6.75 -0.79 -66.28
C LYS A 52 -8.07 -1.21 -65.66
N THR A 53 -8.68 -0.33 -64.88
CA THR A 53 -10.04 -0.56 -64.39
C THR A 53 -10.93 -0.64 -65.62
N GLY A 54 -11.56 -1.79 -65.86
CA GLY A 54 -12.59 -1.90 -66.89
C GLY A 54 -13.71 -0.86 -66.69
N PRO A 55 -14.58 -0.67 -67.68
CA PRO A 55 -15.69 0.28 -67.56
C PRO A 55 -16.48 0.01 -66.28
N LYS A 56 -16.69 1.07 -65.47
CA LYS A 56 -17.44 0.94 -64.21
C LYS A 56 -18.81 0.34 -64.50
N PRO A 57 -19.24 -0.73 -63.80
CA PRO A 57 -20.54 -1.34 -64.03
C PRO A 57 -21.64 -0.28 -63.84
N ARG A 58 -22.63 -0.27 -64.74
CA ARG A 58 -23.78 0.62 -64.62
C ARG A 58 -24.53 0.26 -63.35
N LEU A 59 -24.58 1.19 -62.39
CA LEU A 59 -25.28 0.99 -61.13
C LEU A 59 -26.80 0.99 -61.37
N PRO A 60 -27.54 -0.01 -60.82
CA PRO A 60 -28.98 -0.08 -60.98
C PRO A 60 -29.69 1.09 -60.26
N MET A 61 -30.84 1.49 -60.81
CA MET A 61 -31.77 2.43 -60.17
C MET A 61 -32.62 1.67 -59.15
N LEU A 62 -32.44 1.99 -57.87
CA LEU A 62 -33.16 1.40 -56.75
C LEU A 62 -34.13 2.40 -56.15
N LYS A 63 -35.23 1.90 -55.55
CA LYS A 63 -36.23 2.76 -54.88
C LYS A 63 -35.97 2.75 -53.38
N CYS A 64 -35.91 3.93 -52.77
CA CYS A 64 -35.76 4.06 -51.32
C CYS A 64 -37.03 3.60 -50.60
N ALA A 65 -36.90 2.66 -49.66
CA ALA A 65 -38.02 2.12 -48.88
C ALA A 65 -38.71 3.15 -47.96
N ARG A 66 -38.10 4.32 -47.73
CA ARG A 66 -38.66 5.39 -46.90
C ARG A 66 -39.30 6.52 -47.70
N CYS A 67 -38.54 7.14 -48.60
CA CYS A 67 -38.97 8.35 -49.31
C CYS A 67 -39.37 8.09 -50.77
N ALA A 68 -39.37 6.83 -51.21
CA ALA A 68 -39.67 6.39 -52.58
C ALA A 68 -38.79 6.97 -53.69
N LEU A 69 -37.80 7.83 -53.38
CA LEU A 69 -36.86 8.38 -54.34
C LEU A 69 -36.02 7.28 -55.01
N SER A 70 -35.84 7.41 -56.32
CA SER A 70 -34.96 6.54 -57.10
C SER A 70 -33.52 7.01 -56.98
N PHE A 71 -32.58 6.09 -56.71
CA PHE A 71 -31.16 6.41 -56.53
C PHE A 71 -30.23 5.34 -57.12
N LYS A 72 -28.98 5.72 -57.40
CA LYS A 72 -27.93 4.79 -57.87
C LYS A 72 -27.50 3.88 -56.72
N GLY A 73 -27.94 2.62 -56.77
CA GLY A 73 -27.64 1.62 -55.76
C GLY A 73 -26.42 0.77 -56.11
N THR A 74 -25.74 0.27 -55.10
CA THR A 74 -24.68 -0.74 -55.27
C THR A 74 -25.28 -2.10 -55.64
N ALA A 75 -24.48 -3.00 -56.25
CA ALA A 75 -24.92 -4.37 -56.55
C ALA A 75 -25.47 -5.10 -55.31
N ARG A 76 -24.84 -4.90 -54.14
CA ARG A 76 -25.31 -5.44 -52.84
C ARG A 76 -26.69 -4.92 -52.44
N GLN A 77 -26.99 -3.65 -52.69
CA GLN A 77 -28.32 -3.09 -52.43
C GLN A 77 -29.34 -3.62 -53.44
N ALA A 78 -28.94 -3.85 -54.68
CA ALA A 78 -29.83 -4.43 -55.68
C ALA A 78 -30.27 -5.85 -55.30
N THR A 79 -29.32 -6.70 -54.90
CA THR A 79 -29.62 -8.04 -54.36
C THR A 79 -30.52 -7.94 -53.12
N ALA A 80 -30.19 -7.05 -52.18
CA ALA A 80 -31.02 -6.87 -50.98
C ALA A 80 -32.47 -6.48 -51.31
N GLN A 81 -32.68 -5.58 -52.29
CA GLN A 81 -34.02 -5.19 -52.71
C GLN A 81 -34.76 -6.32 -53.45
N GLN A 82 -34.06 -7.14 -54.23
CA GLN A 82 -34.61 -8.35 -54.85
C GLN A 82 -35.04 -9.39 -53.80
N ASP A 83 -34.27 -9.53 -52.72
CA ASP A 83 -34.57 -10.39 -51.57
C ASP A 83 -35.69 -9.82 -50.67
N GLY A 84 -36.35 -8.73 -51.06
CA GLY A 84 -37.40 -8.07 -50.28
C GLY A 84 -36.90 -7.29 -49.05
N ARG A 85 -35.59 -7.07 -48.91
CA ARG A 85 -35.03 -6.29 -47.79
C ARG A 85 -35.05 -4.79 -48.11
N PRO A 86 -35.37 -3.93 -47.13
CA PRO A 86 -35.48 -2.49 -47.36
C PRO A 86 -34.12 -1.86 -47.65
N VAL A 87 -34.04 -1.10 -48.74
CA VAL A 87 -32.86 -0.31 -49.12
C VAL A 87 -33.16 1.19 -49.07
N TYR A 88 -32.14 1.99 -48.80
CA TYR A 88 -32.30 3.42 -48.54
C TYR A 88 -31.33 4.24 -49.38
N CYS A 89 -31.79 5.41 -49.86
CA CYS A 89 -30.97 6.32 -50.65
C CYS A 89 -29.83 6.97 -49.86
N SER A 90 -29.97 7.08 -48.53
CA SER A 90 -28.98 7.69 -47.65
C SER A 90 -29.03 7.08 -46.25
N ARG A 91 -27.94 7.27 -45.48
CA ARG A 91 -27.92 6.93 -44.04
C ARG A 91 -29.00 7.68 -43.25
N GLY A 92 -29.41 8.87 -43.67
CA GLY A 92 -30.50 9.62 -43.05
C GLY A 92 -31.83 8.89 -43.19
N CYS A 93 -32.16 8.45 -44.41
CA CYS A 93 -33.38 7.67 -44.65
C CYS A 93 -33.37 6.34 -43.91
N GLN A 94 -32.23 5.65 -43.86
CA GLN A 94 -32.09 4.41 -43.08
C GLN A 94 -32.30 4.65 -41.58
N LYS A 95 -31.65 5.67 -41.00
CA LYS A 95 -31.77 5.97 -39.56
C LYS A 95 -33.20 6.30 -39.19
N ALA A 96 -33.84 7.13 -39.99
CA ALA A 96 -35.16 7.62 -39.67
C ALA A 96 -36.24 6.54 -39.89
N ALA A 97 -36.06 5.59 -40.82
CA ALA A 97 -36.95 4.43 -40.98
C ALA A 97 -36.84 3.45 -39.79
N ASN A 98 -35.73 3.48 -39.06
CA ASN A 98 -35.53 2.67 -37.85
C ASN A 98 -36.10 3.33 -36.58
N LEU A 99 -36.74 4.50 -36.67
CA LEU A 99 -37.37 5.17 -35.53
C LEU A 99 -38.80 4.67 -35.36
N VAL A 100 -39.17 4.41 -34.11
CA VAL A 100 -40.49 3.94 -33.68
C VAL A 100 -40.95 4.87 -32.57
N THR A 101 -42.22 5.29 -32.64
CA THR A 101 -42.88 6.04 -31.57
C THR A 101 -43.60 5.06 -30.64
N LEU A 102 -43.37 5.19 -29.34
CA LEU A 102 -43.98 4.34 -28.31
C LEU A 102 -44.16 5.13 -27.01
N PRO A 103 -45.10 4.75 -26.14
CA PRO A 103 -45.27 5.40 -24.85
C PRO A 103 -44.09 5.07 -23.90
N CYS A 104 -43.67 6.07 -23.12
CA CYS A 104 -42.67 5.91 -22.09
C CYS A 104 -43.18 4.99 -20.98
N ALA A 105 -42.45 3.91 -20.68
CA ALA A 105 -42.85 2.93 -19.66
C ALA A 105 -42.93 3.48 -18.21
N ALA A 106 -42.56 4.74 -17.96
CA ALA A 106 -42.61 5.36 -16.64
C ALA A 106 -43.63 6.52 -16.53
N CYS A 107 -43.79 7.34 -17.58
CA CYS A 107 -44.68 8.51 -17.56
C CYS A 107 -45.80 8.47 -18.61
N GLY A 108 -45.82 7.48 -19.49
CA GLY A 108 -46.82 7.33 -20.55
C GLY A 108 -46.65 8.25 -21.76
N ALA A 109 -45.81 9.28 -21.70
CA ALA A 109 -45.62 10.21 -22.81
C ALA A 109 -45.00 9.55 -24.05
N ASP A 110 -45.40 9.99 -25.25
CA ASP A 110 -44.87 9.47 -26.51
C ASP A 110 -43.40 9.82 -26.69
N VAL A 111 -42.59 8.80 -26.98
CA VAL A 111 -41.16 8.93 -27.18
C VAL A 111 -40.74 8.27 -28.49
N VAL A 112 -39.77 8.87 -29.18
CA VAL A 112 -39.21 8.33 -30.42
C VAL A 112 -37.90 7.61 -30.12
N ARG A 113 -37.82 6.32 -30.40
CA ARG A 113 -36.64 5.47 -30.16
C ARG A 113 -36.30 4.61 -31.36
N ARG A 114 -35.06 4.14 -31.45
CA ARG A 114 -34.68 3.17 -32.49
C ARG A 114 -35.28 1.80 -32.16
N ALA A 115 -35.68 1.04 -33.17
CA ALA A 115 -36.22 -0.31 -32.98
C ALA A 115 -35.29 -1.24 -32.17
N VAL A 116 -33.96 -1.07 -32.28
CA VAL A 116 -32.98 -1.81 -31.45
C VAL A 116 -32.98 -1.38 -29.98
N ASP A 117 -33.21 -0.10 -29.69
CA ASP A 117 -33.28 0.41 -28.32
C ASP A 117 -34.56 -0.09 -27.63
N VAL A 118 -35.67 -0.16 -28.38
CA VAL A 118 -36.93 -0.76 -27.90
C VAL A 118 -36.75 -2.24 -27.56
N ARG A 119 -36.12 -3.03 -28.45
CA ARG A 119 -35.80 -4.45 -28.19
C ARG A 119 -34.93 -4.66 -26.94
N ASN A 120 -34.08 -3.70 -26.61
CA ASN A 120 -33.22 -3.74 -25.43
C ASN A 120 -33.86 -3.11 -24.18
N GLY A 121 -35.17 -2.83 -24.18
CA GLY A 121 -35.91 -2.29 -23.03
C GLY A 121 -35.62 -0.80 -22.73
N ARG A 122 -35.04 -0.05 -23.67
CA ARG A 122 -34.74 1.38 -23.51
C ARG A 122 -35.91 2.25 -24.00
N THR A 123 -37.07 2.06 -23.39
CA THR A 123 -38.35 2.68 -23.80
C THR A 123 -38.66 3.99 -23.07
N PHE A 124 -37.73 4.52 -22.28
CA PHE A 124 -37.98 5.67 -21.41
C PHE A 124 -37.74 7.02 -22.11
N CYS A 125 -38.41 8.05 -21.61
CA CYS A 125 -38.29 9.44 -22.07
C CYS A 125 -36.88 10.01 -21.81
N ASN A 126 -36.41 9.87 -20.57
CA ASN A 126 -35.14 10.40 -20.09
C ASN A 126 -34.57 9.49 -18.98
N ALA A 127 -33.44 9.89 -18.39
CA ALA A 127 -32.81 9.15 -17.31
C ALA A 127 -33.68 9.07 -16.04
N GLU A 128 -34.48 10.09 -15.75
CA GLU A 128 -35.37 10.14 -14.60
C GLU A 128 -36.53 9.14 -14.72
N CYS A 129 -37.22 9.14 -15.87
CA CYS A 129 -38.22 8.15 -16.27
C CYS A 129 -37.66 6.72 -16.09
N ARG A 130 -36.43 6.48 -16.56
CA ARG A 130 -35.77 5.17 -16.43
C ARG A 130 -35.48 4.80 -14.97
N ASN A 131 -35.09 5.76 -14.14
CA ASN A 131 -34.75 5.53 -12.74
C ASN A 131 -36.00 5.34 -11.86
N ARG A 132 -37.11 6.01 -12.21
CA ARG A 132 -38.41 5.85 -11.55
C ARG A 132 -39.08 4.51 -11.88
N ALA A 133 -38.80 3.97 -13.05
CA ALA A 133 -39.30 2.65 -13.43
C ALA A 133 -38.84 1.59 -12.43
N SER A 134 -39.80 0.96 -11.77
CA SER A 134 -39.53 -0.06 -10.77
C SER A 134 -38.79 -1.23 -11.41
N LYS A 135 -37.58 -1.51 -10.94
CA LYS A 135 -36.87 -2.73 -11.33
C LYS A 135 -37.58 -3.93 -10.69
N PRO A 136 -37.74 -5.06 -11.39
CA PRO A 136 -38.31 -6.26 -10.79
C PRO A 136 -37.47 -6.69 -9.60
N ARG A 137 -38.11 -6.98 -8.47
CA ARG A 137 -37.45 -7.48 -7.26
C ARG A 137 -37.03 -8.93 -7.51
N THR A 138 -35.74 -9.17 -7.65
CA THR A 138 -35.16 -10.51 -7.89
C THR A 138 -34.60 -11.17 -6.63
N GLY A 139 -34.83 -10.56 -5.47
CA GLY A 139 -34.40 -11.05 -4.16
C GLY A 139 -35.34 -12.09 -3.56
N ALA A 140 -35.07 -12.44 -2.31
CA ALA A 140 -35.83 -13.41 -1.52
C ALA A 140 -36.36 -12.77 -0.23
N THR A 141 -37.47 -13.28 0.29
CA THR A 141 -37.98 -12.94 1.61
C THR A 141 -37.41 -13.93 2.63
N LYS A 142 -36.93 -13.43 3.78
CA LYS A 142 -36.37 -14.24 4.87
C LYS A 142 -36.96 -13.83 6.20
N GLU A 143 -37.04 -14.78 7.13
CA GLU A 143 -37.41 -14.53 8.52
C GLU A 143 -36.20 -14.03 9.33
N CYS A 144 -36.39 -13.01 10.17
CA CYS A 144 -35.35 -12.50 11.05
C CYS A 144 -35.11 -13.42 12.26
N LEU A 145 -33.87 -13.91 12.43
CA LEU A 145 -33.52 -14.80 13.55
C LEU A 145 -33.59 -14.16 14.96
N GLN A 146 -33.89 -12.86 15.06
CA GLN A 146 -34.02 -12.16 16.35
C GLN A 146 -35.46 -11.81 16.71
N CYS A 147 -36.29 -11.42 15.74
CA CYS A 147 -37.66 -10.95 16.00
C CYS A 147 -38.74 -11.71 15.24
N GLY A 148 -38.37 -12.69 14.40
CA GLY A 148 -39.31 -13.53 13.65
C GLY A 148 -40.04 -12.82 12.50
N THR A 149 -39.75 -11.55 12.24
CA THR A 149 -40.41 -10.82 11.15
C THR A 149 -39.77 -11.10 9.80
N ASP A 150 -40.61 -11.28 8.79
CA ASP A 150 -40.19 -11.44 7.40
C ASP A 150 -39.64 -10.12 6.83
N PHE A 151 -38.52 -10.20 6.12
CA PHE A 151 -37.88 -9.08 5.46
C PHE A 151 -37.31 -9.45 4.10
N TYR A 152 -37.28 -8.49 3.18
CA TYR A 152 -36.74 -8.69 1.84
C TYR A 152 -35.21 -8.54 1.81
N VAL A 153 -34.55 -9.43 1.09
CA VAL A 153 -33.10 -9.44 0.89
C VAL A 153 -32.79 -9.54 -0.61
N ILE A 154 -31.85 -8.74 -1.09
CA ILE A 154 -31.35 -8.85 -2.47
C ILE A 154 -30.66 -10.21 -2.71
N LYS A 155 -30.68 -10.72 -3.95
CA LYS A 155 -30.13 -12.04 -4.30
C LYS A 155 -28.70 -12.28 -3.78
N ALA A 156 -27.83 -11.28 -3.85
CA ALA A 156 -26.44 -11.37 -3.40
C ALA A 156 -26.28 -11.60 -1.88
N LEU A 157 -27.28 -11.22 -1.09
CA LEU A 157 -27.26 -11.34 0.37
C LEU A 157 -28.21 -12.44 0.87
N ALA A 158 -28.90 -13.15 -0.02
CA ALA A 158 -29.92 -14.13 0.36
C ALA A 158 -29.34 -15.26 1.23
N GLU A 159 -28.10 -15.68 1.00
CA GLU A 159 -27.45 -16.73 1.80
C GLU A 159 -26.94 -16.20 3.16
N THR A 160 -26.38 -14.99 3.19
CA THR A 160 -25.66 -14.47 4.36
C THR A 160 -26.51 -13.61 5.30
N ALA A 161 -27.60 -13.01 4.83
CA ALA A 161 -28.46 -12.16 5.65
C ALA A 161 -29.26 -12.99 6.66
N ARG A 162 -29.25 -12.54 7.93
CA ARG A 162 -29.86 -13.26 9.07
C ARG A 162 -30.81 -12.41 9.90
N TYR A 163 -30.76 -11.08 9.75
CA TYR A 163 -31.49 -10.14 10.58
C TYR A 163 -32.11 -9.04 9.72
N CYS A 164 -33.31 -8.60 10.06
CA CYS A 164 -34.05 -7.58 9.31
C CYS A 164 -33.45 -6.17 9.44
N SER A 165 -32.69 -5.92 10.51
CA SER A 165 -32.16 -4.58 10.82
C SER A 165 -30.90 -4.64 11.68
N VAL A 166 -30.15 -3.53 11.71
CA VAL A 166 -28.97 -3.38 12.57
C VAL A 166 -29.31 -3.58 14.06
N PRO A 167 -30.41 -3.03 14.61
CA PRO A 167 -30.84 -3.31 15.98
C PRO A 167 -31.08 -4.79 16.27
N CYS A 168 -31.68 -5.54 15.34
CA CYS A 168 -31.87 -6.98 15.52
C CYS A 168 -30.54 -7.74 15.51
N LYS A 169 -29.60 -7.34 14.66
CA LYS A 169 -28.25 -7.91 14.64
C LYS A 169 -27.50 -7.65 15.95
N THR A 170 -27.58 -6.44 16.50
CA THR A 170 -26.88 -6.10 17.76
C THR A 170 -27.54 -6.77 18.97
N ALA A 171 -28.87 -6.88 19.00
CA ALA A 171 -29.59 -7.63 20.03
C ALA A 171 -29.19 -9.12 20.04
N ALA A 172 -29.14 -9.75 18.86
CA ALA A 172 -28.69 -11.14 18.72
C ALA A 172 -27.21 -11.34 19.10
N ALA A 173 -26.37 -10.31 18.92
CA ALA A 173 -24.97 -10.36 19.34
C ALA A 173 -24.82 -10.22 20.87
N ARG A 174 -25.64 -9.38 21.51
CA ARG A 174 -25.66 -9.21 22.97
C ARG A 174 -26.14 -10.45 23.70
N SER A 175 -27.18 -11.12 23.19
CA SER A 175 -27.72 -12.35 23.80
C SER A 175 -26.75 -13.53 23.78
N ARG A 176 -25.70 -13.49 22.95
CA ARG A 176 -24.68 -14.54 22.83
C ARG A 176 -23.41 -14.28 23.62
N GLN A 177 -23.37 -13.24 24.44
CA GLN A 177 -22.17 -12.94 25.23
C GLN A 177 -21.99 -13.96 26.35
N VAL A 178 -20.73 -14.27 26.65
CA VAL A 178 -20.33 -15.22 27.70
C VAL A 178 -19.58 -14.43 28.77
N THR A 179 -19.80 -14.80 30.03
CA THR A 179 -19.13 -14.23 31.19
C THR A 179 -17.99 -15.14 31.65
N ARG A 180 -16.84 -14.55 31.98
CA ARG A 180 -15.66 -15.24 32.50
C ARG A 180 -14.99 -14.41 33.60
N GLU A 181 -14.25 -15.07 34.48
CA GLU A 181 -13.42 -14.44 35.50
C GLU A 181 -12.01 -14.12 34.97
N CYS A 182 -11.44 -12.99 35.37
CA CYS A 182 -10.10 -12.56 34.96
C CYS A 182 -9.01 -13.24 35.80
N ASP A 183 -8.09 -13.95 35.14
CA ASP A 183 -6.96 -14.63 35.80
C ASP A 183 -5.99 -13.69 36.54
N HIS A 184 -6.08 -12.37 36.36
CA HIS A 184 -5.23 -11.38 37.04
C HIS A 184 -5.92 -10.67 38.21
N CYS A 185 -7.12 -10.10 37.97
CA CYS A 185 -7.81 -9.28 38.97
C CYS A 185 -9.00 -10.00 39.64
N GLY A 186 -9.41 -11.19 39.16
CA GLY A 186 -10.58 -11.91 39.68
C GLY A 186 -11.93 -11.31 39.33
N GLU A 187 -11.98 -10.17 38.62
CA GLU A 187 -13.25 -9.56 38.21
C GLU A 187 -13.91 -10.34 37.06
N GLN A 188 -15.24 -10.43 37.11
CA GLN A 188 -16.04 -11.01 36.05
C GLN A 188 -16.20 -10.02 34.89
N TYR A 189 -16.06 -10.51 33.66
CA TYR A 189 -16.25 -9.72 32.45
C TYR A 189 -17.01 -10.50 31.37
N THR A 190 -17.76 -9.78 30.55
CA THR A 190 -18.68 -10.34 29.56
C THR A 190 -18.30 -9.90 28.15
N ARG A 191 -18.03 -10.85 27.25
CA ARG A 191 -17.63 -10.58 25.86
C ARG A 191 -18.19 -11.63 24.89
N ALA A 192 -18.04 -11.38 23.59
CA ALA A 192 -18.41 -12.35 22.57
C ALA A 192 -17.50 -13.60 22.67
N PRO A 193 -18.02 -14.82 22.45
CA PRO A 193 -17.28 -16.08 22.58
C PRO A 193 -15.99 -16.13 21.75
N SER A 194 -15.96 -15.52 20.57
CA SER A 194 -14.76 -15.48 19.72
C SER A 194 -13.66 -14.54 20.24
N THR A 195 -13.99 -13.68 21.20
CA THR A 195 -13.09 -12.63 21.73
C THR A 195 -12.84 -12.75 23.23
N ILE A 196 -13.48 -13.71 23.89
CA ILE A 196 -13.36 -13.90 25.33
C ILE A 196 -11.99 -14.52 25.62
N GLY A 197 -11.02 -13.66 25.97
CA GLY A 197 -9.69 -14.07 26.41
C GLY A 197 -9.71 -14.59 27.85
N ARG A 198 -8.52 -14.72 28.45
CA ARG A 198 -8.31 -15.06 29.88
C ARG A 198 -8.35 -13.85 30.84
N PHE A 199 -8.28 -12.65 30.28
CA PHE A 199 -8.18 -11.40 31.05
C PHE A 199 -9.30 -10.44 30.68
N CYS A 200 -9.76 -9.64 31.64
CA CYS A 200 -10.79 -8.62 31.42
C CYS A 200 -10.31 -7.48 30.51
N SER A 201 -9.01 -7.18 30.51
CA SER A 201 -8.42 -6.05 29.81
C SER A 201 -6.96 -6.30 29.38
N LYS A 202 -6.49 -5.53 28.39
CA LYS A 202 -5.07 -5.55 27.96
C LYS A 202 -4.10 -5.19 29.09
N PRO A 203 -4.40 -4.22 29.97
CA PRO A 203 -3.59 -3.99 31.18
C PRO A 203 -3.49 -5.21 32.09
N CYS A 204 -4.60 -5.92 32.36
CA CYS A 204 -4.55 -7.14 33.17
C CYS A 204 -3.73 -8.26 32.53
N GLU A 205 -3.84 -8.44 31.21
CA GLU A 205 -2.98 -9.36 30.46
C GLU A 205 -1.49 -8.98 30.57
N HIS A 206 -1.19 -7.68 30.45
CA HIS A 206 0.17 -7.18 30.58
C HIS A 206 0.70 -7.37 31.99
N ALA A 207 -0.06 -6.96 33.01
CA ALA A 207 0.30 -7.08 34.41
C ALA A 207 0.44 -8.53 34.85
N PHE A 208 -0.39 -9.46 34.34
CA PHE A 208 -0.17 -10.89 34.56
C PHE A 208 1.15 -11.38 33.94
N ARG A 209 1.51 -10.88 32.76
CA ARG A 209 2.76 -11.25 32.06
C ARG A 209 4.00 -10.58 32.65
N THR A 210 3.89 -9.37 33.18
CA THR A 210 5.01 -8.58 33.73
C THR A 210 5.10 -8.63 35.25
N GLY A 211 4.07 -9.14 35.91
CA GLY A 211 3.78 -9.01 37.34
C GLY A 211 4.72 -9.71 38.31
N ASN A 212 5.86 -10.22 37.88
CA ASN A 212 6.86 -10.73 38.82
C ASN A 212 8.20 -10.01 38.79
N GLY A 213 8.38 -8.93 38.01
CA GLY A 213 9.73 -8.32 37.89
C GLY A 213 10.80 -9.36 37.54
N ALA A 214 10.37 -10.51 36.98
CA ALA A 214 11.17 -11.73 36.89
C ALA A 214 12.22 -11.63 35.79
N GLY A 215 12.18 -10.53 35.04
CA GLY A 215 12.93 -10.36 33.82
C GLY A 215 12.64 -11.49 32.84
N TYR A 216 13.46 -11.56 31.80
CA TYR A 216 13.62 -12.74 30.98
C TYR A 216 15.11 -12.88 30.64
N ILE A 217 15.53 -14.08 30.23
CA ILE A 217 16.88 -14.30 29.73
C ILE A 217 16.86 -14.04 28.22
N ASN A 218 17.71 -13.14 27.74
CA ASN A 218 17.81 -12.83 26.31
C ASN A 218 18.63 -13.91 25.56
N ALA A 219 18.69 -13.82 24.22
CA ALA A 219 19.46 -14.76 23.40
C ALA A 219 20.95 -14.80 23.76
N ASP A 220 21.49 -13.68 24.26
CA ASP A 220 22.89 -13.57 24.71
C ASP A 220 23.11 -14.14 26.12
N GLY A 221 22.08 -14.66 26.81
CA GLY A 221 22.18 -15.26 28.13
C GLY A 221 22.11 -14.30 29.32
N TYR A 222 21.85 -13.01 29.09
CA TYR A 222 21.68 -12.01 30.16
C TYR A 222 20.24 -11.97 30.66
N ARG A 223 20.08 -11.78 31.98
CA ARG A 223 18.78 -11.45 32.57
C ARG A 223 18.47 -9.96 32.35
N VAL A 224 17.32 -9.68 31.73
CA VAL A 224 16.88 -8.33 31.34
C VAL A 224 15.59 -7.98 32.06
N ILE A 225 15.54 -6.80 32.67
CA ILE A 225 14.37 -6.30 33.40
C ILE A 225 13.73 -5.17 32.59
N SER A 226 12.41 -5.24 32.42
CA SER A 226 11.64 -4.13 31.86
C SER A 226 11.57 -3.00 32.89
N GLN A 227 11.93 -1.79 32.48
CA GLN A 227 11.93 -0.62 33.36
C GLN A 227 10.57 0.09 33.44
N GLY A 228 9.56 -0.37 32.70
CA GLY A 228 8.28 0.30 32.57
C GLY A 228 8.36 1.65 31.83
N SER A 229 7.24 2.37 31.76
CA SER A 229 7.15 3.77 31.32
C SER A 229 7.82 4.11 29.98
N GLY A 230 7.74 3.20 29.00
CA GLY A 230 8.29 3.40 27.65
C GLY A 230 9.81 3.32 27.56
N LYS A 231 10.52 2.99 28.65
CA LYS A 231 11.98 2.83 28.65
C LYS A 231 12.37 1.44 28.12
N SER A 232 13.44 1.40 27.35
CA SER A 232 14.03 0.14 26.87
C SER A 232 14.39 -0.77 28.05
N ALA A 233 14.23 -2.08 27.85
CA ALA A 233 14.59 -3.05 28.86
C ALA A 233 16.11 -3.01 29.11
N LYS A 234 16.53 -3.13 30.37
CA LYS A 234 17.93 -2.98 30.79
C LYS A 234 18.44 -4.26 31.44
N GLY A 235 19.68 -4.62 31.16
CA GLY A 235 20.33 -5.78 31.78
C GLY A 235 20.38 -5.63 33.30
N GLU A 236 19.99 -6.68 34.02
CA GLU A 236 19.94 -6.66 35.48
C GLU A 236 21.33 -6.41 36.09
N HIS A 237 22.39 -7.00 35.54
CA HIS A 237 23.77 -6.74 36.00
C HIS A 237 24.10 -5.23 36.03
N ARG A 238 23.68 -4.47 35.01
CA ARG A 238 23.88 -3.00 34.98
C ARG A 238 23.08 -2.34 36.09
N LEU A 239 21.82 -2.72 36.28
CA LEU A 239 20.95 -2.16 37.32
C LEU A 239 21.49 -2.43 38.73
N VAL A 240 22.07 -3.61 38.97
CA VAL A 240 22.69 -3.97 40.25
C VAL A 240 23.93 -3.08 40.49
N VAL A 241 24.84 -2.96 39.52
CA VAL A 241 26.05 -2.15 39.70
C VAL A 241 25.73 -0.65 39.83
N GLU A 242 24.78 -0.11 39.08
CA GLU A 242 24.33 1.28 39.24
C GLU A 242 23.77 1.57 40.64
N ARG A 243 23.05 0.60 41.21
CA ARG A 243 22.56 0.70 42.58
C ARG A 243 23.71 0.71 43.60
N LEU A 244 24.72 -0.13 43.41
CA LEU A 244 25.90 -0.18 44.27
C LEU A 244 26.74 1.10 44.19
N LEU A 245 26.85 1.69 43.00
CA LEU A 245 27.58 2.95 42.78
C LEU A 245 26.80 4.19 43.23
N GLY A 246 25.47 4.11 43.34
CA GLY A 246 24.63 5.28 43.59
C GLY A 246 24.54 6.26 42.41
N ARG A 247 25.08 5.90 41.25
CA ARG A 247 25.03 6.68 40.01
C ARG A 247 24.81 5.77 38.79
N LEU A 248 24.44 6.37 37.67
CA LEU A 248 24.41 5.65 36.39
C LEU A 248 25.82 5.26 35.95
N LEU A 249 25.91 4.15 35.21
CA LEU A 249 27.16 3.76 34.56
C LEU A 249 27.52 4.78 33.49
N LEU A 250 28.81 5.12 33.42
CA LEU A 250 29.36 5.95 32.36
C LEU A 250 29.29 5.22 31.01
N PRO A 251 29.27 5.95 29.88
CA PRO A 251 29.38 5.35 28.55
C PRO A 251 30.65 4.50 28.38
N THR A 252 31.69 4.84 29.14
CA THR A 252 33.00 4.17 29.16
C THR A 252 33.07 2.97 30.10
N GLU A 253 31.99 2.65 30.81
CA GLU A 253 31.93 1.57 31.79
C GLU A 253 31.15 0.35 31.29
N THR A 254 31.70 -0.84 31.55
CA THR A 254 31.10 -2.14 31.23
C THR A 254 31.15 -3.05 32.46
N VAL A 255 30.16 -3.93 32.62
CA VAL A 255 30.10 -4.87 33.74
C VAL A 255 30.33 -6.28 33.21
N HIS A 256 31.26 -7.01 33.83
CA HIS A 256 31.62 -8.38 33.51
C HIS A 256 31.17 -9.35 34.61
N HIS A 257 30.84 -10.58 34.21
CA HIS A 257 30.52 -11.69 35.11
C HIS A 257 31.76 -12.54 35.34
N VAL A 258 32.22 -12.63 36.59
CA VAL A 258 33.47 -13.34 36.95
C VAL A 258 33.38 -14.84 36.69
N ASN A 259 32.22 -15.45 36.97
CA ASN A 259 31.99 -16.88 36.72
C ASN A 259 31.59 -17.21 35.27
N GLY A 260 31.50 -16.22 34.38
CA GLY A 260 31.02 -16.39 33.00
C GLY A 260 29.51 -16.63 32.82
N VAL A 261 28.75 -16.76 33.92
CA VAL A 261 27.30 -16.96 33.91
C VAL A 261 26.58 -15.61 33.86
N ARG A 262 26.18 -15.21 32.64
CA ARG A 262 25.62 -13.89 32.30
C ARG A 262 24.30 -13.51 33.00
N HIS A 263 23.60 -14.47 33.60
CA HIS A 263 22.36 -14.23 34.35
C HIS A 263 22.56 -14.31 35.88
N ASP A 264 23.76 -14.63 36.36
CA ASP A 264 24.07 -14.64 37.80
C ASP A 264 24.51 -13.24 38.25
N ASN A 265 23.56 -12.43 38.71
CA ASN A 265 23.79 -11.03 39.07
C ASN A 265 23.94 -10.82 40.59
N ARG A 266 24.38 -11.86 41.33
CA ARG A 266 24.56 -11.78 42.78
C ARG A 266 25.74 -10.88 43.14
N ALA A 267 25.45 -9.83 43.89
CA ALA A 267 26.44 -9.00 44.58
C ALA A 267 26.65 -9.52 46.02
N ASP A 268 27.84 -9.30 46.59
CA ASP A 268 28.21 -9.72 47.95
C ASP A 268 28.46 -8.53 48.90
N GLY A 269 28.24 -7.29 48.45
CA GLY A 269 28.52 -6.09 49.23
C GLY A 269 28.61 -4.83 48.38
N PRO A 270 29.27 -3.76 48.88
CA PRO A 270 29.60 -2.58 48.09
C PRO A 270 30.63 -2.92 47.00
N LEU A 271 30.65 -2.12 45.94
CA LEU A 271 31.67 -2.22 44.91
C LEU A 271 33.00 -1.68 45.48
N ALA A 272 33.99 -2.55 45.64
CA ALA A 272 35.28 -2.19 46.24
C ALA A 272 36.44 -2.73 45.40
N MET A 273 37.60 -2.06 45.47
CA MET A 273 38.83 -2.58 44.88
C MET A 273 39.34 -3.77 45.69
N ASP A 274 39.71 -4.85 44.99
CA ASP A 274 40.40 -5.99 45.59
C ASP A 274 41.93 -5.81 45.57
N GLU A 275 42.66 -6.78 46.14
CA GLU A 275 44.13 -6.79 46.19
C GLU A 275 44.81 -6.75 44.81
N ARG A 276 44.07 -7.04 43.73
CA ARG A 276 44.54 -6.99 42.34
C ARG A 276 44.13 -5.71 41.62
N GLY A 277 43.47 -4.77 42.31
CA GLY A 277 42.95 -3.53 41.75
C GLY A 277 41.65 -3.68 40.94
N ARG A 278 40.95 -4.81 41.05
CA ARG A 278 39.66 -5.02 40.35
C ARG A 278 38.53 -4.44 41.19
N LEU A 279 37.69 -3.62 40.57
CA LEU A 279 36.54 -3.02 41.22
C LEU A 279 35.32 -3.95 41.09
N ARG A 280 34.98 -4.66 42.18
CA ARG A 280 34.10 -5.82 42.14
C ARG A 280 33.12 -5.86 43.31
N SER A 281 31.96 -6.48 43.09
CA SER A 281 31.14 -7.07 44.15
C SER A 281 30.49 -8.38 43.66
N GLY A 282 30.75 -9.47 44.37
CA GLY A 282 30.15 -10.77 44.11
C GLY A 282 30.55 -11.27 42.73
N ASN A 283 29.58 -11.61 41.90
CA ASN A 283 29.85 -12.05 40.53
C ASN A 283 30.09 -10.90 39.54
N LEU A 284 29.94 -9.63 39.95
CA LEU A 284 29.94 -8.48 39.05
C LEU A 284 31.23 -7.66 39.20
N GLU A 285 31.91 -7.42 38.09
CA GLU A 285 33.15 -6.65 38.01
C GLU A 285 32.98 -5.46 37.07
N LEU A 286 33.35 -4.26 37.51
CA LEU A 286 33.27 -3.03 36.72
C LEU A 286 34.56 -2.78 35.97
N TRP A 287 34.45 -2.54 34.67
CA TRP A 287 35.56 -2.31 33.75
C TRP A 287 35.40 -0.93 33.09
N SER A 288 36.50 -0.19 32.99
CA SER A 288 36.60 1.01 32.17
C SER A 288 37.33 0.68 30.87
N HIS A 289 36.76 1.06 29.72
CA HIS A 289 37.42 0.95 28.41
C HIS A 289 37.95 2.29 27.88
N SER A 290 37.79 3.37 28.64
CA SER A 290 38.28 4.70 28.26
C SER A 290 39.80 4.72 28.25
N HIS A 291 40.40 5.08 27.11
CA HIS A 291 41.81 5.43 27.04
C HIS A 291 42.09 6.44 25.89
N PRO A 292 42.90 7.48 26.14
CA PRO A 292 43.30 8.42 25.09
C PRO A 292 44.24 7.74 24.08
N ARG A 293 44.12 8.08 22.79
CA ARG A 293 45.06 7.65 21.74
C ARG A 293 45.93 8.82 21.31
N GLY A 294 47.25 8.62 21.26
CA GLY A 294 48.20 9.55 20.63
C GLY A 294 48.01 11.03 21.00
N GLN A 295 48.18 11.38 22.29
CA GLN A 295 47.98 12.73 22.81
C GLN A 295 49.29 13.37 23.32
N GLU A 296 49.27 14.70 23.44
CA GLU A 296 50.29 15.45 24.17
C GLU A 296 50.31 15.07 25.67
N ILE A 297 51.44 15.32 26.34
CA ILE A 297 51.66 14.89 27.73
C ILE A 297 50.65 15.54 28.69
N GLY A 298 50.32 16.82 28.52
CA GLY A 298 49.39 17.54 29.40
C GLY A 298 48.00 16.89 29.48
N PRO A 299 47.26 16.77 28.36
CA PRO A 299 45.97 16.07 28.31
C PRO A 299 46.03 14.63 28.82
N LYS A 300 47.15 13.93 28.59
CA LYS A 300 47.35 12.57 29.11
C LYS A 300 47.45 12.55 30.65
N LEU A 301 48.08 13.54 31.26
CA LEU A 301 48.11 13.71 32.71
C LEU A 301 46.72 14.07 33.26
N ASP A 302 45.97 14.92 32.56
CA ASP A 302 44.61 15.29 32.97
C ASP A 302 43.66 14.09 32.91
N HIS A 303 43.78 13.26 31.89
CA HIS A 303 43.08 11.98 31.83
C HIS A 303 43.45 11.08 33.01
N ALA A 304 44.74 10.94 33.33
CA ALA A 304 45.17 10.14 34.49
C ALA A 304 44.60 10.69 35.80
N ARG A 305 44.62 12.00 36.01
CA ARG A 305 44.01 12.65 37.19
C ARG A 305 42.51 12.40 37.27
N SER A 306 41.82 12.41 36.14
CA SER A 306 40.38 12.14 36.10
C SER A 306 40.03 10.69 36.46
N LEU A 307 40.90 9.72 36.13
CA LEU A 307 40.74 8.34 36.59
C LEU A 307 40.92 8.22 38.11
N LEU A 308 41.91 8.94 38.67
CA LEU A 308 42.10 9.00 40.12
C LEU A 308 40.94 9.71 40.82
N ALA A 309 40.40 10.76 40.22
CA ALA A 309 39.20 11.45 40.70
C ALA A 309 37.97 10.52 40.76
N LEU A 310 37.88 9.55 39.85
CA LEU A 310 36.72 8.66 39.73
C LEU A 310 36.86 7.33 40.48
N TYR A 311 38.07 6.75 40.50
CA TYR A 311 38.34 5.40 41.00
C TYR A 311 39.45 5.34 42.05
N GLY A 312 40.15 6.44 42.32
CA GLY A 312 41.27 6.48 43.28
C GLY A 312 40.83 6.28 44.72
N THR A 313 41.79 6.33 45.65
CA THR A 313 41.50 6.33 47.08
C THR A 313 40.69 7.57 47.48
N PRO A 314 40.04 7.60 48.66
CA PRO A 314 39.32 8.78 49.11
C PRO A 314 40.16 10.07 49.06
N GLU A 315 41.45 9.99 49.41
CA GLU A 315 42.39 11.12 49.35
C GLU A 315 42.68 11.57 47.92
N GLU A 316 42.82 10.62 46.99
CA GLU A 316 43.01 10.92 45.56
C GLU A 316 41.76 11.55 44.94
N GLN A 317 40.57 11.03 45.29
CA GLN A 317 39.29 11.55 44.83
C GLN A 317 39.09 13.00 45.27
N GLU A 318 39.41 13.32 46.53
CA GLU A 318 39.34 14.70 47.04
C GLU A 318 40.35 15.61 46.31
N ARG A 319 41.61 15.16 46.22
CA ARG A 319 42.70 15.92 45.61
C ARG A 319 42.49 16.24 44.14
N TYR A 320 41.90 15.31 43.38
CA TYR A 320 41.71 15.44 41.93
C TYR A 320 40.25 15.72 41.53
N SER A 321 39.38 16.04 42.48
CA SER A 321 37.94 16.28 42.26
C SER A 321 37.63 17.26 41.12
N GLU A 322 38.47 18.28 40.91
CA GLU A 322 38.36 19.25 39.81
C GLU A 322 38.45 18.62 38.40
N TYR A 323 39.09 17.45 38.27
CA TYR A 323 39.32 16.76 36.99
C TYR A 323 38.22 15.75 36.63
N THR A 324 37.17 15.62 37.44
CA THR A 324 36.07 14.64 37.25
C THR A 324 35.37 14.78 35.88
N HIS A 325 35.39 15.96 35.26
CA HIS A 325 34.70 16.23 34.00
C HIS A 325 35.45 15.78 32.73
N VAL A 326 36.75 15.50 32.80
CA VAL A 326 37.60 15.28 31.60
C VAL A 326 37.29 13.97 30.86
N VAL A 327 36.78 12.94 31.56
CA VAL A 327 36.41 11.64 30.93
C VAL A 327 35.13 11.72 30.09
N THR A 328 34.33 12.79 30.25
CA THR A 328 32.99 12.85 29.66
C THR A 328 32.93 13.47 28.25
N VAL A 329 34.02 14.08 27.77
CA VAL A 329 33.96 14.99 26.61
C VAL A 329 34.34 14.35 25.27
N GLU A 330 35.08 13.23 25.24
CA GLU A 330 35.57 12.64 23.97
C GLU A 330 34.58 11.67 23.27
N ALA A 331 33.27 11.87 23.41
CA ALA A 331 32.25 10.99 22.78
C ALA A 331 31.23 11.71 21.88
N ARG A 332 31.49 12.95 21.43
CA ARG A 332 30.58 13.69 20.54
C ARG A 332 31.30 14.61 19.56
N ASP A 333 32.10 14.04 18.66
CA ASP A 333 32.48 14.71 17.41
C ASP A 333 31.96 13.91 16.21
N ASP A 334 30.64 13.70 16.17
CA ASP A 334 29.90 13.35 14.95
C ASP A 334 28.70 14.32 14.86
N ALA A 335 29.00 15.58 14.56
CA ALA A 335 27.99 16.51 14.06
C ALA A 335 27.82 16.24 12.56
N PRO A 336 26.59 16.01 12.04
CA PRO A 336 26.38 15.92 10.60
C PRO A 336 26.73 17.28 9.98
N GLN A 337 27.62 17.26 8.99
CA GLN A 337 27.77 18.41 8.09
C GLN A 337 26.49 18.49 7.25
N ASP A 338 25.66 19.49 7.53
CA ASP A 338 24.58 19.89 6.64
C ASP A 338 25.21 20.47 5.36
N ASP A 339 24.98 19.79 4.24
CA ASP A 339 25.08 20.31 2.86
C ASP A 339 23.67 20.48 2.28
#